data_AF-A0A938SL64-F1
#
_entry.id   AF-A0A938SL64-F1
#
_cell.length_a   1.000
_cell.length_b   1.000
_cell.length_c   1.000
_cell.angle_alpha   90.00
_cell.angle_beta   90.00
_cell.angle_gamma   90.00
#
_symmetry.space_group_name_H-M   'P 1'
#
loop_
_entity.id
_entity.type
_entity.pdbx_description
1 polymer ?
#
loop_
_entity_poly.entity_id
_entity_poly.type
_entity_poly.pdbx_seq_one_letter_code
_entity_poly.pdbx_strand_id
1 'polypeptide(L)'
;MIRSTAPALLLLAIAGLAASGEPASAAESRVVHVRDFGAVPDGKTDSGDAIRAAIAAAIAAAGTAEARVEVVLDAGTYRVRHDNLRRGYCFPIHQAAHLTVRGAGPATKIVIADPALGGFQFGMGQQVTLRDLVIDYDPLPFCQGTIRAVDVEQGTFDLEIAAGYPTPDADNFVNAHEPYGKWGMIMDPATRRIRAGTPDHTMTPRWEHREGRVWRFFTSAEHYRRNLQHMRVGDAYVHLARGFGSAVTAQGCDGVRIENVTVHASPGLAVGLIGNRGEIVVRKLQVRFAPDSDRLLTTDADGVHCQQNRNGPVIEDCYFEGMADDAINVYAPPNVLREIRAPTQWLVSPNCLILPGDRLQVLDPPERPLRLDQPHEPPHLLLQTSSFRARRTWTGISAILDHSERHGPNHFAVGRKGLQVLKRRSHDSGRGVDLRRREGVDGHDGTPRFGGARQVVRLVV
;
A
#
# COMPACT_ATOMS: atom_id res chain seq x y z
N MET A 1 -35.96 -9.11 84.56
CA MET A 1 -36.75 -10.09 83.80
C MET A 1 -37.07 -9.46 82.45
N ILE A 2 -36.58 -10.07 81.35
CA ILE A 2 -37.16 -10.08 79.98
C ILE A 2 -37.25 -8.72 79.25
N ARG A 3 -36.88 -8.52 77.97
CA ARG A 3 -36.06 -9.15 76.93
C ARG A 3 -35.89 -8.02 75.88
N SER A 4 -34.67 -7.82 75.38
CA SER A 4 -34.39 -7.02 74.18
C SER A 4 -34.57 -7.89 72.94
N THR A 5 -35.07 -7.31 71.84
CA THR A 5 -35.20 -7.95 70.53
C THR A 5 -34.50 -7.18 69.43
N ALA A 6 -33.81 -7.97 68.58
CA ALA A 6 -33.36 -7.76 67.20
C ALA A 6 -31.96 -7.15 66.97
N PRO A 7 -31.28 -7.51 65.85
CA PRO A 7 -31.04 -8.86 65.32
C PRO A 7 -29.54 -9.11 65.03
N ALA A 8 -29.17 -10.40 64.90
CA ALA A 8 -27.81 -10.84 64.62
C ALA A 8 -27.45 -10.68 63.12
N LEU A 9 -26.32 -10.01 62.84
CA LEU A 9 -25.61 -10.10 61.57
C LEU A 9 -24.51 -11.18 61.71
N LEU A 10 -24.65 -12.25 60.95
CA LEU A 10 -23.68 -13.36 60.88
C LEU A 10 -22.57 -12.97 59.90
N LEU A 11 -21.37 -12.64 60.41
CA LEU A 11 -20.15 -12.58 59.60
C LEU A 11 -19.67 -14.02 59.32
N LEU A 12 -19.85 -14.50 58.09
CA LEU A 12 -19.16 -15.67 57.58
C LEU A 12 -17.84 -15.21 56.94
N ALA A 13 -16.73 -15.45 57.64
CA ALA A 13 -15.39 -15.38 57.07
C ALA A 13 -15.21 -16.59 56.15
N ILE A 14 -15.17 -16.35 54.83
CA ILE A 14 -14.71 -17.35 53.86
C ILE A 14 -13.20 -17.15 53.71
N ALA A 15 -12.42 -18.05 54.31
CA ALA A 15 -11.01 -18.18 54.04
C ALA A 15 -10.83 -18.61 52.57
N GLY A 16 -10.28 -17.72 51.75
CA GLY A 16 -9.92 -18.04 50.37
C GLY A 16 -8.80 -19.07 50.33
N LEU A 17 -9.07 -20.23 49.74
CA LEU A 17 -8.03 -21.12 49.25
C LEU A 17 -7.25 -20.35 48.17
N ALA A 18 -6.04 -19.92 48.51
CA ALA A 18 -5.06 -19.51 47.51
C ALA A 18 -4.69 -20.75 46.69
N ALA A 19 -5.35 -20.91 45.54
CA ALA A 19 -4.82 -21.75 44.48
C ALA A 19 -3.50 -21.10 44.04
N SER A 20 -2.38 -21.72 44.39
CA SER A 20 -1.09 -21.44 43.78
C SER A 20 -1.22 -21.72 42.29
N GLY A 21 -1.57 -20.70 41.51
CA GLY A 21 -1.45 -20.73 40.07
C GLY A 21 0.03 -20.98 39.75
N GLU A 22 0.32 -22.12 39.15
CA GLU A 22 1.58 -22.31 38.46
C GLU A 22 1.79 -21.13 37.51
N PRO A 23 3.01 -20.55 37.42
CA PRO A 23 3.29 -19.56 36.40
C PRO A 23 2.94 -20.18 35.05
N ALA A 24 2.12 -19.49 34.27
CA ALA A 24 1.85 -19.86 32.89
C ALA A 24 3.18 -20.18 32.22
N SER A 25 3.39 -21.46 31.88
CA SER A 25 4.54 -21.93 31.14
C SER A 25 4.78 -20.97 30.00
N ALA A 26 5.94 -20.31 29.95
CA ALA A 26 6.33 -19.49 28.81
C ALA A 26 6.13 -20.36 27.58
N ALA A 27 5.20 -19.98 26.70
CA ALA A 27 4.95 -20.72 25.47
C ALA A 27 6.29 -20.87 24.75
N GLU A 28 6.76 -22.10 24.56
CA GLU A 28 8.07 -22.36 23.94
C GLU A 28 8.12 -21.67 22.59
N SER A 29 9.00 -20.68 22.46
CA SER A 29 9.23 -20.00 21.20
C SER A 29 9.99 -20.94 20.27
N ARG A 30 9.40 -21.33 19.14
CA ARG A 30 10.07 -22.15 18.13
C ARG A 30 10.90 -21.24 17.24
N VAL A 31 12.19 -21.49 17.17
CA VAL A 31 13.12 -20.69 16.36
C VAL A 31 13.54 -21.48 15.13
N VAL A 32 13.41 -20.88 13.96
CA VAL A 32 13.79 -21.44 12.65
C VAL A 32 14.85 -20.53 12.05
N HIS A 33 16.07 -21.01 11.89
CA HIS A 33 17.13 -20.22 11.26
C HIS A 33 17.15 -20.44 9.75
N VAL A 34 17.22 -19.37 8.96
CA VAL A 34 17.25 -19.47 7.49
C VAL A 34 18.50 -20.19 6.96
N ARG A 35 19.61 -20.17 7.71
CA ARG A 35 20.84 -20.90 7.36
C ARG A 35 20.64 -22.42 7.34
N ASP A 36 19.72 -22.94 8.15
CA ASP A 36 19.41 -24.38 8.20
C ASP A 36 18.71 -24.85 6.91
N PHE A 37 18.19 -23.89 6.13
CA PHE A 37 17.58 -24.09 4.82
C PHE A 37 18.52 -23.69 3.66
N GLY A 38 19.78 -23.35 3.96
CA GLY A 38 20.80 -23.01 2.98
C GLY A 38 20.86 -21.53 2.57
N ALA A 39 20.21 -20.62 3.31
CA ALA A 39 20.35 -19.19 3.04
C ALA A 39 21.76 -18.69 3.42
N VAL A 40 22.37 -17.88 2.56
CA VAL A 40 23.74 -17.40 2.71
C VAL A 40 23.79 -15.86 2.67
N PRO A 41 24.27 -15.20 3.74
CA PRO A 41 24.30 -13.74 3.84
C PRO A 41 25.54 -13.06 3.22
N ASP A 42 25.95 -13.47 2.02
CA ASP A 42 27.19 -13.00 1.34
C ASP A 42 26.97 -11.89 0.30
N GLY A 43 25.71 -11.47 0.08
CA GLY A 43 25.28 -10.47 -0.90
C GLY A 43 25.30 -10.95 -2.35
N LYS A 44 25.62 -12.22 -2.62
CA LYS A 44 25.85 -12.77 -3.95
C LYS A 44 24.96 -13.98 -4.22
N THR A 45 24.96 -14.93 -3.29
CA THR A 45 24.21 -16.17 -3.37
C THR A 45 22.71 -15.88 -3.23
N ASP A 46 21.92 -16.44 -4.14
CA ASP A 46 20.48 -16.31 -4.07
C ASP A 46 19.91 -17.11 -2.90
N SER A 47 19.38 -16.40 -1.92
CA SER A 47 18.79 -16.97 -0.71
C SER A 47 17.27 -16.95 -0.71
N GLY A 48 16.62 -16.56 -1.82
CA GLY A 48 15.17 -16.38 -1.89
C GLY A 48 14.40 -17.66 -1.53
N ASP A 49 14.73 -18.79 -2.17
CA ASP A 49 14.05 -20.07 -1.93
C ASP A 49 14.31 -20.61 -0.53
N ALA A 50 15.55 -20.51 -0.04
CA ALA A 50 15.92 -20.96 1.30
C ALA A 50 15.14 -20.20 2.39
N ILE A 51 15.03 -18.88 2.27
CA ILE A 51 14.26 -18.06 3.21
C ILE A 51 12.76 -18.38 3.12
N ARG A 52 12.21 -18.55 1.91
CA ARG A 52 10.81 -18.98 1.74
C ARG A 52 10.54 -20.35 2.37
N ALA A 53 11.46 -21.31 2.21
CA ALA A 53 11.35 -22.64 2.81
C ALA A 53 11.39 -22.57 4.34
N ALA A 54 12.26 -21.76 4.92
CA ALA A 54 12.31 -21.53 6.36
C ALA A 54 11.00 -20.92 6.89
N ILE A 55 10.44 -19.94 6.19
CA ILE A 55 9.13 -19.33 6.54
C ILE A 55 8.02 -20.38 6.47
N ALA A 56 7.98 -21.19 5.40
CA ALA A 56 6.97 -22.23 5.26
C ALA A 56 7.06 -23.28 6.37
N ALA A 57 8.29 -23.70 6.73
CA ALA A 57 8.53 -24.62 7.84
C ALA A 57 8.09 -24.02 9.18
N ALA A 58 8.37 -22.74 9.42
CA ALA A 58 7.92 -22.02 10.61
C ALA A 58 6.39 -21.99 10.72
N ILE A 59 5.68 -21.68 9.63
CA ILE A 59 4.22 -21.66 9.59
C ILE A 59 3.65 -23.07 9.85
N ALA A 60 4.21 -24.10 9.20
CA ALA A 60 3.78 -25.47 9.41
C ALA A 60 4.03 -25.94 10.86
N ALA A 61 5.13 -25.49 11.47
CA ALA A 61 5.46 -25.78 12.85
C ALA A 61 4.61 -25.01 13.87
N ALA A 62 3.98 -23.89 13.52
CA ALA A 62 3.15 -23.14 14.45
C ALA A 62 1.92 -23.93 14.94
N GLY A 63 1.39 -24.85 14.12
CA GLY A 63 0.19 -25.62 14.46
C GLY A 63 -1.03 -24.74 14.80
N THR A 64 -2.04 -25.31 15.45
CA THR A 64 -3.25 -24.58 15.91
C THR A 64 -3.09 -23.94 17.30
N ALA A 65 -1.88 -23.95 17.88
CA ALA A 65 -1.61 -23.45 19.23
C ALA A 65 -1.06 -22.02 19.20
N GLU A 66 -1.21 -21.28 20.31
CA GLU A 66 -0.66 -19.92 20.53
C GLU A 66 0.88 -19.85 20.57
N ALA A 67 1.57 -20.88 20.09
CA ALA A 67 3.02 -20.96 20.10
C ALA A 67 3.62 -19.89 19.19
N ARG A 68 4.50 -19.05 19.75
CA ARG A 68 5.22 -18.04 18.98
C ARG A 68 6.30 -18.71 18.15
N VAL A 69 6.35 -18.37 16.86
CA VAL A 69 7.38 -18.88 15.96
C VAL A 69 8.21 -17.74 15.42
N GLU A 70 9.53 -17.92 15.40
CA GLU A 70 10.47 -16.92 14.92
C GLU A 70 11.31 -17.48 13.78
N VAL A 71 11.32 -16.76 12.65
CA VAL A 71 12.25 -16.98 11.54
C VAL A 71 13.40 -15.99 11.71
N VAL A 72 14.62 -16.51 11.84
CA VAL A 72 15.81 -15.73 12.16
C VAL A 72 16.76 -15.70 10.98
N LEU A 73 17.08 -14.47 10.55
CA LEU A 73 18.13 -14.15 9.60
C LEU A 73 19.36 -13.66 10.37
N ASP A 74 20.50 -14.31 10.14
CA ASP A 74 21.77 -13.85 10.71
C ASP A 74 22.22 -12.53 10.08
N ALA A 75 23.24 -11.90 10.68
CA ALA A 75 23.88 -10.72 10.11
C ALA A 75 24.51 -11.03 8.74
N GLY A 76 24.49 -10.01 7.88
CA GLY A 76 25.04 -9.99 6.53
C GLY A 76 23.97 -9.66 5.49
N THR A 77 24.30 -9.82 4.21
CA THR A 77 23.44 -9.39 3.10
C THR A 77 22.89 -10.60 2.36
N TYR A 78 21.57 -10.74 2.27
CA TYR A 78 20.92 -11.77 1.48
C TYR A 78 20.48 -11.18 0.15
N ARG A 79 21.05 -11.67 -0.96
CA ARG A 79 20.50 -11.40 -2.29
C ARG A 79 19.35 -12.38 -2.54
N VAL A 80 18.21 -11.88 -3.01
CA VAL A 80 17.00 -12.71 -3.12
C VAL A 80 16.29 -12.50 -4.46
N ARG A 81 15.92 -13.61 -5.12
CA ARG A 81 15.03 -13.62 -6.28
C ARG A 81 13.76 -14.40 -6.00
N HIS A 82 12.77 -14.21 -6.88
CA HIS A 82 11.57 -15.01 -6.91
C HIS A 82 11.06 -15.06 -8.35
N ASP A 83 11.13 -16.23 -8.98
CA ASP A 83 10.78 -16.41 -10.41
C ASP A 83 9.27 -16.42 -10.68
N ASN A 84 8.47 -15.80 -9.81
CA ASN A 84 7.02 -15.75 -10.00
C ASN A 84 6.65 -14.69 -11.04
N LEU A 85 6.46 -15.15 -12.28
CA LEU A 85 6.15 -14.37 -13.48
C LEU A 85 4.81 -13.60 -13.44
N ARG A 86 4.04 -13.68 -12.35
CA ARG A 86 2.80 -12.92 -12.13
C ARG A 86 2.98 -12.00 -10.93
N ARG A 87 3.63 -10.84 -11.16
CA ARG A 87 3.87 -9.70 -10.24
C ARG A 87 3.41 -9.95 -8.80
N GLY A 88 4.38 -10.21 -7.93
CA GLY A 88 4.13 -10.56 -6.53
C GLY A 88 5.16 -9.98 -5.57
N TYR A 89 5.28 -10.63 -4.41
CA TYR A 89 6.25 -10.30 -3.36
C TYR A 89 7.35 -11.36 -3.34
N CYS A 90 8.55 -10.99 -2.91
CA CYS A 90 9.66 -11.93 -2.71
C CYS A 90 9.30 -12.96 -1.63
N PHE A 91 8.61 -12.52 -0.58
CA PHE A 91 8.15 -13.33 0.55
C PHE A 91 6.64 -13.14 0.79
N PRO A 92 5.79 -13.87 0.06
CA PRO A 92 4.37 -13.96 0.39
C PRO A 92 4.16 -14.90 1.60
N ILE A 93 3.52 -14.39 2.64
CA ILE A 93 3.30 -15.03 3.93
C ILE A 93 1.82 -14.96 4.24
N HIS A 94 1.10 -16.07 4.01
CA HIS A 94 -0.35 -16.12 4.17
C HIS A 94 -0.76 -16.94 5.39
N GLN A 95 -1.78 -16.47 6.11
CA GLN A 95 -2.43 -17.18 7.22
C GLN A 95 -1.47 -17.62 8.34
N ALA A 96 -0.35 -16.90 8.51
CA ALA A 96 0.57 -17.13 9.61
C ALA A 96 -0.02 -16.61 10.92
N ALA A 97 0.14 -17.36 12.00
CA ALA A 97 -0.25 -16.96 13.36
C ALA A 97 1.00 -16.87 14.25
N HIS A 98 1.11 -15.80 15.03
CA HIS A 98 2.19 -15.56 16.00
C HIS A 98 3.61 -15.66 15.41
N LEU A 99 3.74 -15.28 14.13
CA LEU A 99 5.00 -15.35 13.38
C LEU A 99 5.79 -14.04 13.50
N THR A 100 7.05 -14.16 13.90
CA THR A 100 8.04 -13.08 13.80
C THR A 100 9.09 -13.45 12.76
N VAL A 101 9.32 -12.58 11.77
CA VAL A 101 10.50 -12.65 10.90
C VAL A 101 11.46 -11.56 11.37
N ARG A 102 12.68 -11.94 11.76
CA ARG A 102 13.67 -10.95 12.24
C ARG A 102 15.07 -11.16 11.73
N GLY A 103 15.81 -10.06 11.61
CA GLY A 103 17.25 -10.06 11.42
C GLY A 103 18.05 -9.77 12.70
N ALA A 104 19.28 -9.29 12.50
CA ALA A 104 20.20 -8.80 13.52
C ALA A 104 20.33 -7.26 13.49
N GLY A 105 19.22 -6.57 13.24
CA GLY A 105 19.15 -5.11 13.14
C GLY A 105 19.69 -4.61 11.80
N PRO A 106 20.37 -3.44 11.75
CA PRO A 106 20.93 -2.91 10.50
C PRO A 106 22.02 -3.81 9.90
N ALA A 107 22.54 -4.79 10.67
CA ALA A 107 23.51 -5.76 10.18
C ALA A 107 22.89 -6.81 9.24
N THR A 108 21.57 -6.97 9.19
CA THR A 108 20.88 -7.87 8.24
C THR A 108 20.25 -7.07 7.12
N LYS A 109 20.71 -7.27 5.88
CA LYS A 109 20.20 -6.59 4.69
C LYS A 109 19.62 -7.58 3.69
N ILE A 110 18.42 -7.33 3.20
CA ILE A 110 17.81 -8.01 2.06
C ILE A 110 18.00 -7.13 0.82
N VAL A 111 18.58 -7.68 -0.24
CA VAL A 111 18.70 -7.04 -1.55
C VAL A 111 17.85 -7.82 -2.55
N ILE A 112 16.73 -7.23 -2.95
CA ILE A 112 15.79 -7.84 -3.89
C ILE A 112 16.30 -7.58 -5.31
N ALA A 113 16.45 -8.66 -6.07
CA ALA A 113 17.08 -8.62 -7.38
C ALA A 113 16.10 -8.43 -8.56
N ASP A 114 14.78 -8.45 -8.30
CA ASP A 114 13.76 -8.03 -9.24
C ASP A 114 13.15 -6.69 -8.75
N PRO A 115 13.42 -5.57 -9.44
CA PRO A 115 12.93 -4.26 -9.05
C PRO A 115 11.40 -4.11 -9.14
N ALA A 116 10.67 -5.05 -9.76
CA ALA A 116 9.22 -4.97 -9.86
C ALA A 116 8.48 -5.64 -8.68
N LEU A 117 9.18 -6.42 -7.83
CA LEU A 117 8.58 -7.16 -6.74
C LEU A 117 8.48 -6.35 -5.43
N GLY A 118 7.44 -6.62 -4.66
CA GLY A 118 7.43 -6.24 -3.24
C GLY A 118 8.37 -7.12 -2.41
N GLY A 119 8.70 -6.69 -1.19
CA GLY A 119 9.53 -7.47 -0.27
C GLY A 119 8.73 -8.53 0.46
N PHE A 120 8.18 -8.16 1.61
CA PHE A 120 7.37 -9.05 2.47
C PHE A 120 5.89 -8.74 2.35
N GLN A 121 5.06 -9.77 2.23
CA GLN A 121 3.60 -9.64 2.29
C GLN A 121 3.03 -10.54 3.36
N PHE A 122 2.41 -9.97 4.38
CA PHE A 122 1.57 -10.69 5.33
C PHE A 122 0.11 -10.59 4.88
N GLY A 123 -0.52 -11.72 4.58
CA GLY A 123 -1.92 -11.77 4.15
C GLY A 123 -2.74 -12.63 5.10
N MET A 124 -3.84 -12.08 5.64
CA MET A 124 -4.77 -12.80 6.50
C MET A 124 -4.10 -13.45 7.74
N GLY A 125 -3.04 -12.83 8.25
CA GLY A 125 -2.28 -13.33 9.40
C GLY A 125 -2.81 -12.86 10.76
N GLN A 126 -2.33 -13.47 11.84
CA GLN A 126 -2.64 -13.09 13.21
C GLN A 126 -1.34 -12.86 13.99
N GLN A 127 -1.20 -11.71 14.65
CA GLN A 127 -0.01 -11.32 15.42
C GLN A 127 1.30 -11.55 14.64
N VAL A 128 1.40 -10.91 13.48
CA VAL A 128 2.57 -11.00 12.60
C VAL A 128 3.53 -9.85 12.84
N THR A 129 4.83 -10.15 12.84
CA THR A 129 5.89 -9.17 13.08
C THR A 129 7.00 -9.29 12.03
N LEU A 130 7.45 -8.16 11.49
CA LEU A 130 8.72 -8.03 10.78
C LEU A 130 9.61 -7.05 11.55
N ARG A 131 10.84 -7.45 11.87
CA ARG A 131 11.74 -6.55 12.61
C ARG A 131 13.22 -6.72 12.32
N ASP A 132 13.98 -5.69 12.71
CA ASP A 132 15.43 -5.76 12.84
C ASP A 132 16.16 -6.11 11.53
N LEU A 133 15.83 -5.43 10.42
CA LEU A 133 16.48 -5.64 9.12
C LEU A 133 16.40 -4.42 8.19
N VAL A 134 17.16 -4.48 7.10
CA VAL A 134 17.20 -3.50 6.01
C VAL A 134 16.67 -4.12 4.72
N ILE A 135 15.90 -3.37 3.93
CA ILE A 135 15.41 -3.76 2.60
C ILE A 135 15.95 -2.77 1.57
N ASP A 136 16.52 -3.30 0.48
CA ASP A 136 17.03 -2.54 -0.65
C ASP A 136 16.87 -3.34 -1.95
N TYR A 137 17.16 -2.70 -3.08
CA TYR A 137 16.97 -3.27 -4.42
C TYR A 137 18.22 -3.07 -5.27
N ASP A 138 18.53 -4.09 -6.08
CA ASP A 138 19.58 -4.03 -7.08
C ASP A 138 19.25 -4.96 -8.27
N PRO A 139 18.82 -4.42 -9.44
CA PRO A 139 18.80 -2.99 -9.78
C PRO A 139 17.71 -2.20 -9.04
N LEU A 140 17.79 -0.87 -9.08
CA LEU A 140 16.80 0.03 -8.47
C LEU A 140 15.48 0.05 -9.25
N PRO A 141 14.34 0.35 -8.59
CA PRO A 141 13.04 0.47 -9.25
C PRO A 141 12.83 1.82 -9.96
N PHE A 142 13.77 2.74 -9.84
CA PHE A 142 13.77 4.03 -10.52
C PHE A 142 15.13 4.27 -11.19
N CYS A 143 15.16 5.20 -12.14
CA CYS A 143 16.38 5.68 -12.75
C CYS A 143 16.54 7.18 -12.52
N GLN A 144 17.77 7.67 -12.63
CA GLN A 144 18.06 9.08 -12.53
C GLN A 144 19.10 9.49 -13.56
N GLY A 145 19.12 10.78 -13.88
CA GLY A 145 20.01 11.30 -14.91
C GLY A 145 20.05 12.81 -14.96
N THR A 146 20.78 13.32 -15.95
CA THR A 146 20.91 14.75 -16.24
C THR A 146 20.18 15.10 -17.54
N ILE A 147 19.35 16.13 -17.52
CA ILE A 147 18.65 16.62 -18.71
C ILE A 147 19.67 17.23 -19.68
N ARG A 148 19.65 16.79 -20.94
CA ARG A 148 20.56 17.23 -22.02
C ARG A 148 19.91 18.11 -23.07
N ALA A 149 18.61 17.95 -23.30
CA ALA A 149 17.85 18.81 -24.20
C ALA A 149 16.39 18.89 -23.73
N VAL A 150 15.72 20.00 -24.04
CA VAL A 150 14.29 20.20 -23.75
C VAL A 150 13.64 20.83 -24.97
N ASP A 151 12.53 20.25 -25.43
CA ASP A 151 11.69 20.80 -26.48
C ASP A 151 10.24 20.90 -25.95
N VAL A 152 9.87 22.11 -25.55
CA VAL A 152 8.53 22.41 -25.01
C VAL A 152 7.45 22.31 -26.08
N GLU A 153 7.77 22.59 -27.34
CA GLU A 153 6.79 22.55 -28.43
C GLU A 153 6.44 21.11 -28.78
N GLN A 154 7.44 20.24 -28.91
CA GLN A 154 7.27 18.82 -29.17
C GLN A 154 6.90 18.01 -27.92
N GLY A 155 7.03 18.59 -26.72
CA GLY A 155 6.73 17.90 -25.47
C GLY A 155 7.72 16.80 -25.14
N THR A 156 8.99 17.03 -25.46
CA THR A 156 10.07 16.07 -25.27
C THR A 156 11.23 16.66 -24.48
N PHE A 157 12.01 15.78 -23.85
CA PHE A 157 13.31 16.12 -23.32
C PHE A 157 14.23 14.90 -23.42
N ASP A 158 15.53 15.15 -23.54
CA ASP A 158 16.55 14.11 -23.56
C ASP A 158 17.18 14.00 -22.18
N LEU A 159 17.22 12.79 -21.62
CA LEU A 159 17.80 12.47 -20.32
C LEU A 159 18.98 11.53 -20.51
N GLU A 160 20.15 11.93 -20.04
CA GLU A 160 21.30 11.03 -19.92
C GLU A 160 21.24 10.31 -18.58
N ILE A 161 21.00 9.01 -18.61
CA ILE A 161 20.89 8.16 -17.42
C ILE A 161 22.26 7.98 -16.78
N ALA A 162 22.35 8.29 -15.48
CA ALA A 162 23.58 8.16 -14.69
C ALA A 162 24.13 6.73 -14.72
N ALA A 163 25.46 6.60 -14.62
CA ALA A 163 26.12 5.29 -14.53
C ALA A 163 25.67 4.55 -13.26
N GLY A 164 25.50 3.23 -13.33
CA GLY A 164 25.03 2.42 -12.20
C GLY A 164 23.52 2.40 -11.99
N TYR A 165 22.75 3.23 -12.71
CA TYR A 165 21.28 3.21 -12.68
C TYR A 165 20.69 2.39 -13.83
N PRO A 166 19.51 1.78 -13.66
CA PRO A 166 18.82 1.10 -14.75
C PRO A 166 18.41 2.10 -15.84
N THR A 167 18.34 1.64 -17.09
CA THR A 167 17.82 2.43 -18.21
C THR A 167 16.32 2.15 -18.44
N PRO A 168 15.57 3.07 -19.06
CA PRO A 168 14.11 2.94 -19.21
C PRO A 168 13.65 1.77 -20.09
N ASP A 169 14.53 1.14 -20.86
CA ASP A 169 14.25 -0.10 -21.59
C ASP A 169 14.28 -1.37 -20.72
N ALA A 170 14.65 -1.27 -19.44
CA ALA A 170 14.54 -2.39 -18.52
C ALA A 170 13.07 -2.82 -18.31
N ASP A 171 12.86 -4.12 -18.10
CA ASP A 171 11.54 -4.74 -18.07
C ASP A 171 10.57 -4.09 -17.07
N ASN A 172 11.05 -3.66 -15.90
CA ASN A 172 10.21 -3.00 -14.89
C ASN A 172 9.67 -1.66 -15.37
N PHE A 173 10.44 -0.88 -16.15
CA PHE A 173 9.99 0.39 -16.72
C PHE A 173 9.00 0.16 -17.85
N VAL A 174 9.33 -0.71 -18.81
CA VAL A 174 8.45 -1.03 -19.95
C VAL A 174 7.09 -1.51 -19.45
N ASN A 175 7.12 -2.40 -18.46
CA ASN A 175 5.93 -3.00 -17.87
C ASN A 175 5.38 -2.22 -16.67
N ALA A 176 5.91 -1.04 -16.31
CA ALA A 176 5.37 -0.27 -15.19
C ALA A 176 3.87 0.01 -15.39
N HIS A 177 3.11 0.06 -14.29
CA HIS A 177 1.64 0.12 -14.36
C HIS A 177 1.18 1.40 -15.07
N GLU A 178 0.26 1.34 -16.02
CA GLU A 178 -0.25 2.55 -16.68
C GLU A 178 -1.65 2.95 -16.18
N PRO A 179 -1.94 4.27 -16.07
CA PRO A 179 -1.07 5.39 -16.44
C PRO A 179 -0.18 5.90 -15.29
N TYR A 180 -0.20 5.28 -14.09
CA TYR A 180 0.35 5.87 -12.86
C TYR A 180 1.76 5.41 -12.46
N GLY A 181 2.35 4.53 -13.24
CA GLY A 181 3.64 3.90 -12.98
C GLY A 181 4.82 4.61 -13.64
N LYS A 182 4.56 5.45 -14.64
CA LYS A 182 5.57 6.06 -15.52
C LYS A 182 5.52 7.58 -15.45
N TRP A 183 6.28 8.14 -14.53
CA TRP A 183 6.39 9.58 -14.33
C TRP A 183 7.68 9.90 -13.59
N GLY A 184 8.00 11.18 -13.51
CA GLY A 184 9.21 11.60 -12.82
C GLY A 184 9.20 13.05 -12.40
N MET A 185 10.29 13.46 -11.76
CA MET A 185 10.43 14.71 -11.03
C MET A 185 11.76 15.36 -11.35
N ILE A 186 11.76 16.69 -11.41
CA ILE A 186 12.98 17.49 -11.52
C ILE A 186 13.55 17.64 -10.12
N MET A 187 14.77 17.17 -9.90
CA MET A 187 15.40 17.12 -8.59
C MET A 187 16.53 18.14 -8.51
N ASP A 188 16.71 18.71 -7.32
CA ASP A 188 17.95 19.38 -6.93
C ASP A 188 18.88 18.34 -6.29
N PRO A 189 20.01 17.97 -6.93
CA PRO A 189 20.90 16.93 -6.41
C PRO A 189 21.63 17.34 -5.12
N ALA A 190 21.77 18.63 -4.84
CA ALA A 190 22.43 19.11 -3.62
C ALA A 190 21.55 18.88 -2.39
N THR A 191 20.24 19.05 -2.54
CA THR A 191 19.27 18.90 -1.44
C THR A 191 18.48 17.59 -1.49
N ARG A 192 18.55 16.84 -2.60
CA ARG A 192 17.76 15.62 -2.90
C ARG A 192 16.25 15.83 -2.73
N ARG A 193 15.78 17.00 -3.19
CA ARG A 193 14.36 17.40 -3.17
C ARG A 193 13.91 17.77 -4.56
N ILE A 194 12.59 17.80 -4.78
CA ILE A 194 12.03 18.43 -5.98
C ILE A 194 12.57 19.87 -6.05
N ARG A 195 13.08 20.25 -7.21
CA ARG A 195 13.70 21.56 -7.39
C ARG A 195 12.65 22.66 -7.18
N ALA A 196 12.97 23.65 -6.37
CA ALA A 196 12.04 24.72 -6.05
C ALA A 196 11.57 25.46 -7.33
N GLY A 197 10.25 25.72 -7.41
CA GLY A 197 9.64 26.42 -8.54
C GLY A 197 9.36 25.56 -9.78
N THR A 198 9.47 24.24 -9.67
CA THR A 198 9.04 23.29 -10.70
C THR A 198 7.76 22.55 -10.29
N PRO A 199 6.99 21.99 -11.24
CA PRO A 199 5.87 21.11 -10.94
C PRO A 199 6.30 19.87 -10.17
N ASP A 200 5.37 19.31 -9.38
CA ASP A 200 5.63 18.14 -8.52
C ASP A 200 5.94 16.87 -9.32
N HIS A 201 5.34 16.71 -10.51
CA HIS A 201 5.59 15.56 -11.38
C HIS A 201 5.34 15.87 -12.87
N THR A 202 5.92 15.04 -13.74
CA THR A 202 5.65 15.01 -15.18
C THR A 202 5.41 13.58 -15.64
N MET A 203 4.25 13.32 -16.27
CA MET A 203 3.92 12.00 -16.79
C MET A 203 4.59 11.78 -18.15
N THR A 204 5.45 10.77 -18.20
CA THR A 204 6.31 10.46 -19.36
C THR A 204 6.25 8.97 -19.68
N PRO A 205 5.12 8.48 -20.23
CA PRO A 205 4.87 7.05 -20.41
C PRO A 205 5.67 6.41 -21.55
N ARG A 206 6.36 7.22 -22.35
CA ARG A 206 7.03 6.79 -23.57
C ARG A 206 8.43 7.40 -23.65
N TRP A 207 9.36 6.62 -24.18
CA TRP A 207 10.73 7.02 -24.44
C TRP A 207 11.28 6.38 -25.71
N GLU A 208 12.34 6.96 -26.26
CA GLU A 208 13.11 6.45 -27.40
C GLU A 208 14.60 6.52 -27.07
N HIS A 209 15.34 5.46 -27.41
CA HIS A 209 16.80 5.48 -27.32
C HIS A 209 17.37 6.49 -28.33
N ARG A 210 18.42 7.21 -27.95
CA ARG A 210 19.12 8.14 -28.83
C ARG A 210 20.54 7.64 -29.10
N GLU A 211 21.43 7.84 -28.15
CA GLU A 211 22.82 7.41 -28.21
C GLU A 211 23.34 7.13 -26.81
N GLY A 212 24.26 6.17 -26.65
CA GLY A 212 24.82 5.83 -25.35
C GLY A 212 23.74 5.58 -24.29
N ARG A 213 23.75 6.38 -23.21
CA ARG A 213 22.77 6.35 -22.12
C ARG A 213 21.73 7.50 -22.21
N VAL A 214 21.60 8.13 -23.37
CA VAL A 214 20.65 9.23 -23.62
C VAL A 214 19.35 8.68 -24.18
N TRP A 215 18.24 9.05 -23.54
CA TRP A 215 16.89 8.65 -23.89
C TRP A 215 16.00 9.89 -24.04
N ARG A 216 15.20 9.93 -25.10
CA ARG A 216 14.19 10.97 -25.30
C ARG A 216 12.89 10.55 -24.64
N PHE A 217 12.38 11.34 -23.69
CA PHE A 217 11.09 11.12 -23.04
C PHE A 217 10.00 11.98 -23.69
N PHE A 218 8.77 11.47 -23.69
CA PHE A 218 7.60 12.14 -24.26
C PHE A 218 6.51 12.33 -23.21
N THR A 219 6.00 13.56 -23.11
CA THR A 219 4.90 13.89 -22.18
C THR A 219 3.55 13.34 -22.63
N SER A 220 2.66 12.99 -21.69
CA SER A 220 1.37 12.34 -22.01
C SER A 220 0.21 13.29 -22.35
N ALA A 221 0.34 14.59 -22.06
CA ALA A 221 -0.74 15.56 -22.26
C ALA A 221 -0.22 17.00 -22.36
N GLU A 222 -1.04 17.90 -22.90
CA GLU A 222 -0.67 19.29 -23.16
C GLU A 222 -0.22 20.06 -21.91
N HIS A 223 -0.82 19.80 -20.74
CA HIS A 223 -0.40 20.47 -19.50
C HIS A 223 1.00 20.01 -19.05
N TYR A 224 1.35 18.73 -19.21
CA TYR A 224 2.70 18.24 -18.96
C TYR A 224 3.70 18.79 -19.97
N ARG A 225 3.30 18.90 -21.24
CA ARG A 225 4.09 19.58 -22.26
C ARG A 225 4.43 21.01 -21.85
N ARG A 226 3.44 21.81 -21.43
CA ARG A 226 3.68 23.19 -20.94
C ARG A 226 4.59 23.21 -19.72
N ASN A 227 4.49 22.22 -18.84
CA ASN A 227 5.34 22.10 -17.66
C ASN A 227 6.83 21.89 -17.99
N LEU A 228 7.17 21.44 -19.20
CA LEU A 228 8.58 21.35 -19.62
C LEU A 228 9.29 22.70 -19.67
N GLN A 229 8.57 23.83 -19.73
CA GLN A 229 9.17 25.17 -19.62
C GLN A 229 9.96 25.39 -18.31
N HIS A 230 9.70 24.55 -17.29
CA HIS A 230 10.41 24.60 -16.02
C HIS A 230 11.73 23.80 -16.05
N MET A 231 11.90 22.86 -16.99
CA MET A 231 13.11 22.05 -17.14
C MET A 231 14.25 22.85 -17.77
N ARG A 232 15.48 22.56 -17.36
CA ARG A 232 16.71 23.16 -17.89
C ARG A 232 17.74 22.07 -18.18
N VAL A 233 18.55 22.30 -19.20
CA VAL A 233 19.74 21.48 -19.43
C VAL A 233 20.64 21.56 -18.19
N GLY A 234 21.09 20.39 -17.71
CA GLY A 234 21.87 20.26 -16.48
C GLY A 234 21.03 19.95 -15.23
N ASP A 235 19.71 20.05 -15.28
CA ASP A 235 18.87 19.60 -14.17
C ASP A 235 19.00 18.09 -13.95
N ALA A 236 18.94 17.66 -12.70
CA ALA A 236 18.75 16.25 -12.37
C ALA A 236 17.26 15.88 -12.53
N TYR A 237 17.00 14.66 -13.01
CA TYR A 237 15.65 14.12 -13.13
C TYR A 237 15.64 12.67 -12.66
N VAL A 238 14.61 12.31 -11.91
CA VAL A 238 14.31 10.93 -11.51
C VAL A 238 13.09 10.46 -12.27
N HIS A 239 13.13 9.25 -12.82
CA HIS A 239 12.00 8.60 -13.46
C HIS A 239 11.69 7.28 -12.76
N LEU A 240 10.42 7.06 -12.46
CA LEU A 240 9.95 5.91 -11.69
C LEU A 240 9.52 4.76 -12.59
N ALA A 241 9.62 3.53 -12.08
CA ALA A 241 8.91 2.37 -12.58
C ALA A 241 7.93 1.87 -11.51
N ARG A 242 7.02 2.77 -11.08
CA ARG A 242 6.14 2.52 -9.93
C ARG A 242 5.23 1.32 -10.20
N GLY A 243 5.32 0.35 -9.32
CA GLY A 243 4.50 -0.86 -9.25
C GLY A 243 3.54 -0.86 -8.07
N PHE A 244 2.95 -2.02 -7.81
CA PHE A 244 2.06 -2.26 -6.65
C PHE A 244 2.75 -2.98 -5.49
N GLY A 245 4.02 -3.38 -5.66
CA GLY A 245 4.79 -4.04 -4.61
C GLY A 245 5.34 -3.04 -3.60
N SER A 246 5.01 -3.19 -2.33
CA SER A 246 5.65 -2.45 -1.24
C SER A 246 6.86 -3.23 -0.70
N ALA A 247 7.80 -2.55 -0.04
CA ALA A 247 8.86 -3.25 0.68
C ALA A 247 8.27 -4.16 1.77
N VAL A 248 7.22 -3.70 2.47
CA VAL A 248 6.41 -4.49 3.39
C VAL A 248 4.93 -4.20 3.18
N THR A 249 4.10 -5.23 3.08
CA THR A 249 2.65 -5.10 3.07
C THR A 249 2.04 -6.02 4.11
N ALA A 250 1.07 -5.51 4.89
CA ALA A 250 0.17 -6.33 5.69
C ALA A 250 -1.28 -6.07 5.25
N GLN A 251 -1.98 -7.14 4.88
CA GLN A 251 -3.35 -7.07 4.37
C GLN A 251 -4.26 -8.04 5.11
N GLY A 252 -5.37 -7.54 5.63
CA GLY A 252 -6.39 -8.34 6.29
C GLY A 252 -5.91 -9.09 7.55
N CYS A 253 -4.83 -8.63 8.18
CA CYS A 253 -4.26 -9.25 9.37
C CYS A 253 -4.96 -8.78 10.66
N ASP A 254 -4.82 -9.53 11.74
CA ASP A 254 -5.24 -9.17 13.10
C ASP A 254 -4.03 -9.12 14.04
N GLY A 255 -3.53 -7.91 14.30
CA GLY A 255 -2.26 -7.72 15.00
C GLY A 255 -1.07 -7.68 14.03
N VAL A 256 -0.50 -6.49 13.82
CA VAL A 256 0.63 -6.26 12.90
C VAL A 256 1.68 -5.40 13.60
N ARG A 257 2.95 -5.83 13.52
CA ARG A 257 4.10 -5.05 14.00
C ARG A 257 5.18 -4.98 12.91
N ILE A 258 5.64 -3.76 12.63
CA ILE A 258 6.80 -3.49 11.77
C ILE A 258 7.75 -2.64 12.61
N GLU A 259 8.85 -3.22 13.05
CA GLU A 259 9.70 -2.61 14.08
C GLU A 259 11.18 -2.58 13.67
N ASN A 260 11.83 -1.42 13.76
CA ASN A 260 13.26 -1.30 13.45
C ASN A 260 13.62 -1.84 12.04
N VAL A 261 12.84 -1.43 11.05
CA VAL A 261 13.04 -1.77 9.63
C VAL A 261 13.56 -0.54 8.90
N THR A 262 14.60 -0.70 8.10
CA THR A 262 15.08 0.35 7.18
C THR A 262 14.73 -0.02 5.75
N VAL A 263 14.20 0.93 4.97
CA VAL A 263 13.89 0.77 3.55
C VAL A 263 14.69 1.81 2.77
N HIS A 264 15.58 1.33 1.91
CA HIS A 264 16.41 2.17 1.04
C HIS A 264 15.83 2.37 -0.35
N ALA A 265 15.04 1.41 -0.83
CA ALA A 265 14.31 1.50 -2.08
C ALA A 265 13.04 0.63 -2.04
N SER A 266 12.05 0.96 -2.88
CA SER A 266 10.85 0.15 -3.12
C SER A 266 10.18 0.57 -4.43
N PRO A 267 9.70 -0.36 -5.27
CA PRO A 267 8.91 -0.04 -6.47
C PRO A 267 7.54 0.55 -6.16
N GLY A 268 7.13 0.52 -4.90
CA GLY A 268 5.91 1.14 -4.42
C GLY A 268 6.16 1.74 -3.06
N LEU A 269 5.32 1.38 -2.11
CA LEU A 269 5.32 1.96 -0.76
C LEU A 269 6.51 1.40 0.04
N ALA A 270 6.95 2.10 1.09
CA ALA A 270 7.77 1.44 2.11
C ALA A 270 6.90 0.44 2.90
N VAL A 271 5.75 0.89 3.41
CA VAL A 271 4.81 0.07 4.20
C VAL A 271 3.37 0.28 3.73
N GLY A 272 2.70 -0.80 3.32
CA GLY A 272 1.26 -0.84 3.04
C GLY A 272 0.48 -1.58 4.12
N LEU A 273 -0.55 -0.95 4.69
CA LEU A 273 -1.42 -1.51 5.74
C LEU A 273 -2.87 -1.45 5.28
N ILE A 274 -3.41 -2.59 4.84
CA ILE A 274 -4.71 -2.63 4.15
C ILE A 274 -5.70 -3.53 4.90
N GLY A 275 -6.81 -2.96 5.39
CA GLY A 275 -7.93 -3.74 5.94
C GLY A 275 -7.60 -4.53 7.21
N ASN A 276 -6.56 -4.15 7.95
CA ASN A 276 -6.11 -4.86 9.15
C ASN A 276 -6.99 -4.54 10.38
N ARG A 277 -6.84 -5.37 11.41
CA ARG A 277 -7.53 -5.32 12.71
C ARG A 277 -6.51 -5.51 13.84
N GLY A 278 -7.01 -5.46 15.07
CA GLY A 278 -6.18 -5.60 16.25
C GLY A 278 -5.20 -4.43 16.37
N GLU A 279 -4.15 -4.65 17.13
CA GLU A 279 -3.10 -3.65 17.29
C GLU A 279 -2.24 -3.55 16.01
N ILE A 280 -1.98 -2.34 15.54
CA ILE A 280 -1.19 -2.09 14.34
C ILE A 280 -0.09 -1.10 14.73
N VAL A 281 1.17 -1.53 14.65
CA VAL A 281 2.33 -0.73 15.09
C VAL A 281 3.36 -0.67 13.97
N VAL A 282 3.80 0.54 13.64
CA VAL A 282 4.98 0.83 12.83
C VAL A 282 5.91 1.67 13.70
N ARG A 283 6.99 1.07 14.17
CA ARG A 283 7.91 1.72 15.13
C ARG A 283 9.33 1.69 14.61
N LYS A 284 10.04 2.81 14.70
CA LYS A 284 11.44 2.90 14.23
C LYS A 284 11.62 2.48 12.77
N LEU A 285 10.60 2.73 11.92
CA LEU A 285 10.75 2.60 10.47
C LEU A 285 11.66 3.73 9.98
N GLN A 286 12.64 3.40 9.15
CA GLN A 286 13.53 4.38 8.52
C GLN A 286 13.41 4.26 7.00
N VAL A 287 12.70 5.19 6.36
CA VAL A 287 12.78 5.36 4.90
C VAL A 287 13.88 6.38 4.63
N ARG A 288 15.03 5.89 4.15
CA ARG A 288 16.28 6.67 4.09
C ARG A 288 17.09 6.36 2.85
N PHE A 289 17.82 7.35 2.36
CA PHE A 289 18.79 7.11 1.30
C PHE A 289 19.80 6.04 1.74
N ALA A 290 20.19 5.17 0.81
CA ALA A 290 21.27 4.23 1.08
C ALA A 290 22.55 5.03 1.42
N PRO A 291 23.30 4.62 2.47
CA PRO A 291 24.61 5.22 2.76
C PRO A 291 25.52 5.20 1.54
N ASP A 292 26.37 6.22 1.43
CA ASP A 292 27.38 6.37 0.37
C ASP A 292 26.83 6.28 -1.06
N SER A 293 25.54 6.59 -1.24
CA SER A 293 24.88 6.63 -2.54
C SER A 293 24.57 8.05 -3.00
N ASP A 294 24.52 8.24 -4.31
CA ASP A 294 24.06 9.46 -4.98
C ASP A 294 22.56 9.41 -5.34
N ARG A 295 21.81 8.46 -4.75
CA ARG A 295 20.39 8.27 -5.02
C ARG A 295 19.61 9.55 -4.69
N LEU A 296 18.77 9.96 -5.63
CA LEU A 296 17.87 11.10 -5.48
C LEU A 296 16.47 10.68 -5.00
N LEU A 297 16.21 9.38 -4.90
CA LEU A 297 14.96 8.82 -4.42
C LEU A 297 15.19 7.63 -3.47
N THR A 298 14.20 7.37 -2.61
CA THR A 298 14.06 6.15 -1.82
C THR A 298 12.95 5.28 -2.41
N THR A 299 11.69 5.56 -2.11
CA THR A 299 10.54 4.76 -2.58
C THR A 299 9.77 5.46 -3.70
N ASP A 300 9.28 4.67 -4.66
CA ASP A 300 8.48 5.16 -5.80
C ASP A 300 7.06 5.59 -5.41
N ALA A 301 6.69 5.41 -4.14
CA ALA A 301 5.42 5.82 -3.55
C ALA A 301 5.62 6.21 -2.08
N ASP A 302 4.54 6.18 -1.30
CA ASP A 302 4.43 6.63 0.07
C ASP A 302 5.36 5.91 1.07
N GLY A 303 5.62 6.56 2.20
CA GLY A 303 6.23 5.94 3.37
C GLY A 303 5.31 4.90 4.03
N VAL A 304 4.31 5.34 4.78
CA VAL A 304 3.31 4.48 5.41
C VAL A 304 1.92 4.77 4.86
N HIS A 305 1.35 3.80 4.15
CA HIS A 305 0.05 3.92 3.51
C HIS A 305 -0.98 3.01 4.17
N CYS A 306 -2.00 3.61 4.77
CA CYS A 306 -3.01 2.95 5.58
C CYS A 306 -4.38 3.09 4.93
N GLN A 307 -4.89 1.97 4.42
CA GLN A 307 -6.18 1.92 3.74
C GLN A 307 -7.12 0.98 4.49
N GLN A 308 -8.24 1.51 5.00
CA GLN A 308 -9.34 0.72 5.59
C GLN A 308 -8.98 -0.15 6.81
N ASN A 309 -7.88 0.13 7.50
CA ASN A 309 -7.64 -0.53 8.78
C ASN A 309 -8.78 -0.21 9.75
N ARG A 310 -9.23 -1.22 10.50
CA ARG A 310 -10.32 -1.08 11.48
C ARG A 310 -9.89 -0.36 12.75
N ASN A 311 -8.60 -0.46 13.07
CA ASN A 311 -7.95 0.33 14.10
C ASN A 311 -6.91 1.24 13.42
N GLY A 312 -6.75 2.46 13.94
CA GLY A 312 -5.68 3.34 13.47
C GLY A 312 -4.30 2.79 13.86
N PRO A 313 -3.27 2.98 13.03
CA PRO A 313 -1.92 2.54 13.37
C PRO A 313 -1.31 3.45 14.44
N VAL A 314 -0.43 2.89 15.27
CA VAL A 314 0.58 3.64 16.01
C VAL A 314 1.80 3.75 15.11
N ILE A 315 2.19 4.97 14.76
CA ILE A 315 3.40 5.26 13.96
C ILE A 315 4.31 6.14 14.81
N GLU A 316 5.44 5.60 15.28
CA GLU A 316 6.31 6.28 16.24
C GLU A 316 7.80 6.02 16.01
N ASP A 317 8.63 7.01 16.37
CA ASP A 317 10.09 6.99 16.18
C ASP A 317 10.54 6.72 14.74
N CYS A 318 9.68 7.03 13.77
CA CYS A 318 9.93 6.80 12.35
C CYS A 318 10.65 8.00 11.70
N TYR A 319 11.34 7.74 10.59
CA TYR A 319 12.00 8.75 9.78
C TYR A 319 11.68 8.54 8.30
N PHE A 320 11.47 9.63 7.57
CA PHE A 320 11.07 9.63 6.16
C PHE A 320 11.85 10.67 5.37
N GLU A 321 12.59 10.24 4.34
CA GLU A 321 13.21 11.12 3.34
C GLU A 321 13.22 10.49 1.94
N GLY A 322 13.16 11.34 0.90
CA GLY A 322 13.39 10.94 -0.49
C GLY A 322 12.29 10.10 -1.18
N MET A 323 11.11 9.92 -0.57
CA MET A 323 9.99 9.20 -1.17
C MET A 323 9.29 10.04 -2.24
N ALA A 324 8.69 9.40 -3.23
CA ALA A 324 8.02 10.07 -4.35
C ALA A 324 6.60 10.58 -4.03
N ASP A 325 6.05 10.21 -2.87
CA ASP A 325 4.65 10.47 -2.49
C ASP A 325 4.56 10.83 -1.00
N ASP A 326 3.38 10.74 -0.40
CA ASP A 326 3.14 11.08 1.00
C ASP A 326 4.06 10.31 1.99
N ALA A 327 4.55 10.97 3.04
CA ALA A 327 5.23 10.26 4.12
C ALA A 327 4.29 9.30 4.86
N ILE A 328 3.06 9.76 5.13
CA ILE A 328 2.01 9.00 5.81
C ILE A 328 0.67 9.35 5.18
N ASN A 329 -0.11 8.33 4.80
CA ASN A 329 -1.48 8.49 4.32
C ASN A 329 -2.41 7.54 5.08
N VAL A 330 -3.49 8.05 5.68
CA VAL A 330 -4.44 7.26 6.48
C VAL A 330 -5.86 7.58 6.06
N TYR A 331 -6.55 6.60 5.46
CA TYR A 331 -7.89 6.81 4.94
C TYR A 331 -8.70 5.51 4.78
N ALA A 332 -9.99 5.69 4.49
CA ALA A 332 -10.83 4.66 3.88
C ALA A 332 -11.40 5.25 2.58
N PRO A 333 -11.35 4.55 1.44
CA PRO A 333 -11.93 5.05 0.22
C PRO A 333 -13.46 5.05 0.33
N PRO A 334 -14.14 5.99 -0.32
CA PRO A 334 -15.58 6.02 -0.32
C PRO A 334 -16.16 4.90 -1.19
N ASN A 335 -17.33 4.42 -0.79
CA ASN A 335 -18.20 3.63 -1.66
C ASN A 335 -19.22 4.55 -2.34
N VAL A 336 -19.30 4.46 -3.66
CA VAL A 336 -20.27 5.19 -4.47
C VAL A 336 -21.59 4.44 -4.46
N LEU A 337 -22.67 5.10 -4.05
CA LEU A 337 -24.03 4.58 -4.20
C LEU A 337 -24.34 4.44 -5.70
N ARG A 338 -24.70 3.22 -6.11
CA ARG A 338 -25.00 2.89 -7.51
C ARG A 338 -26.50 2.79 -7.77
N GLU A 339 -27.23 2.21 -6.82
CA GLU A 339 -28.66 1.92 -6.97
C GLU A 339 -29.31 1.85 -5.59
N ILE A 340 -30.48 2.48 -5.43
CA ILE A 340 -31.36 2.27 -4.27
C ILE A 340 -32.41 1.24 -4.69
N ARG A 341 -32.30 0.01 -4.17
CA ARG A 341 -33.22 -1.10 -4.51
C ARG A 341 -34.46 -1.12 -3.62
N ALA A 342 -34.29 -0.66 -2.38
CA ALA A 342 -35.35 -0.44 -1.41
C ALA A 342 -34.88 0.65 -0.43
N PRO A 343 -35.78 1.24 0.40
CA PRO A 343 -35.37 2.20 1.43
C PRO A 343 -34.24 1.70 2.35
N THR A 344 -34.12 0.38 2.49
CA THR A 344 -33.15 -0.30 3.35
C THR A 344 -32.16 -1.19 2.59
N GLN A 345 -32.11 -1.13 1.26
CA GLN A 345 -31.24 -1.98 0.46
C GLN A 345 -30.58 -1.18 -0.66
N TRP A 346 -29.27 -0.98 -0.53
CA TRP A 346 -28.49 -0.17 -1.45
C TRP A 346 -27.40 -1.00 -2.10
N LEU A 347 -27.20 -0.79 -3.39
CA LEU A 347 -26.06 -1.31 -4.13
C LEU A 347 -24.98 -0.23 -4.16
N VAL A 348 -23.78 -0.57 -3.72
CA VAL A 348 -22.64 0.35 -3.69
C VAL A 348 -21.45 -0.22 -4.44
N SER A 349 -20.49 0.63 -4.83
CA SER A 349 -19.20 0.15 -5.34
C SER A 349 -18.44 -0.62 -4.25
N PRO A 350 -17.60 -1.60 -4.60
CA PRO A 350 -16.88 -2.44 -3.64
C PRO A 350 -15.51 -1.85 -3.22
N ASN A 351 -15.38 -0.52 -3.12
CA ASN A 351 -14.06 0.11 -2.90
C ASN A 351 -13.58 -0.11 -1.46
N CYS A 352 -14.48 0.10 -0.49
CA CYS A 352 -14.28 -0.14 0.92
C CYS A 352 -15.07 -1.36 1.37
N LEU A 353 -14.41 -2.25 2.11
CA LEU A 353 -15.06 -3.40 2.69
C LEU A 353 -16.07 -2.95 3.75
N ILE A 354 -17.35 -3.25 3.51
CA ILE A 354 -18.44 -3.07 4.47
C ILE A 354 -18.80 -4.44 5.04
N LEU A 355 -18.90 -4.53 6.37
CA LEU A 355 -19.25 -5.75 7.09
C LEU A 355 -20.53 -5.60 7.90
N PRO A 356 -21.22 -6.72 8.20
CA PRO A 356 -22.31 -6.71 9.16
C PRO A 356 -21.85 -6.11 10.49
N GLY A 357 -22.62 -5.16 11.01
CA GLY A 357 -22.27 -4.39 12.21
C GLY A 357 -21.67 -3.01 11.93
N ASP A 358 -21.12 -2.78 10.74
CA ASP A 358 -20.51 -1.49 10.41
C ASP A 358 -21.56 -0.38 10.42
N ARG A 359 -21.17 0.78 10.95
CA ARG A 359 -21.95 2.02 10.87
C ARG A 359 -21.48 2.78 9.64
N LEU A 360 -22.40 3.11 8.76
CA LEU A 360 -22.09 3.81 7.52
C LEU A 360 -22.37 5.30 7.67
N GLN A 361 -21.47 6.12 7.14
CA GLN A 361 -21.73 7.53 6.88
C GLN A 361 -22.17 7.66 5.42
N VAL A 362 -23.30 8.32 5.21
CA VAL A 362 -23.83 8.63 3.88
C VAL A 362 -23.59 10.11 3.64
N LEU A 363 -22.85 10.43 2.58
CA LEU A 363 -22.54 11.81 2.21
C LEU A 363 -23.18 12.10 0.85
N ASP A 364 -24.00 13.15 0.79
CA ASP A 364 -24.46 13.73 -0.46
C ASP A 364 -23.42 14.79 -0.89
N PRO A 365 -22.65 14.56 -1.96
CA PRO A 365 -21.67 15.56 -2.39
C PRO A 365 -22.41 16.83 -2.83
N PRO A 366 -21.97 18.03 -2.42
CA PRO A 366 -22.65 19.26 -2.78
C PRO A 366 -22.74 19.42 -4.31
N GLU A 367 -23.91 19.83 -4.81
CA GLU A 367 -24.18 20.01 -6.24
C GLU A 367 -23.28 21.07 -6.93
N ARG A 368 -22.52 21.86 -6.16
CA ARG A 368 -21.62 22.89 -6.67
C ARG A 368 -20.16 22.59 -6.35
N PRO A 369 -19.24 22.75 -7.33
CA PRO A 369 -17.81 22.67 -7.05
C PRO A 369 -17.40 23.77 -6.05
N LEU A 370 -16.64 23.39 -5.02
CA LEU A 370 -15.98 24.32 -4.09
C LEU A 370 -15.15 25.33 -4.90
N ARG A 371 -15.59 26.59 -4.93
CA ARG A 371 -14.79 27.72 -5.42
C ARG A 371 -13.87 28.17 -4.29
N LEU A 372 -12.57 27.93 -4.45
CA LEU A 372 -11.49 28.20 -3.48
C LEU A 372 -11.19 29.70 -3.30
N ASP A 373 -11.89 30.56 -4.02
CA ASP A 373 -11.60 31.98 -4.22
C ASP A 373 -12.47 32.92 -3.38
N GLN A 374 -13.20 32.40 -2.38
CA GLN A 374 -13.83 33.22 -1.34
C GLN A 374 -13.53 32.67 0.06
N PRO A 375 -13.35 33.54 1.07
CA PRO A 375 -13.29 33.11 2.46
C PRO A 375 -14.68 32.59 2.83
N HIS A 376 -14.88 31.29 2.73
CA HIS A 376 -16.09 30.65 3.22
C HIS A 376 -15.95 30.53 4.73
N GLU A 377 -16.95 30.98 5.49
CA GLU A 377 -17.22 30.36 6.79
C GLU A 377 -17.26 28.85 6.56
N PRO A 378 -16.63 28.03 7.43
CA PRO A 378 -16.62 26.58 7.24
C PRO A 378 -18.07 26.15 7.04
N PRO A 379 -18.40 25.46 5.93
CA PRO A 379 -19.77 25.06 5.69
C PRO A 379 -20.20 24.30 6.93
N HIS A 380 -21.29 24.73 7.55
CA HIS A 380 -21.95 23.94 8.58
C HIS A 380 -22.21 22.58 7.97
N LEU A 381 -21.32 21.62 8.26
CA LEU A 381 -21.51 20.24 7.91
C LEU A 381 -22.75 19.84 8.69
N LEU A 382 -23.91 19.90 8.04
CA LEU A 382 -25.10 19.25 8.52
C LEU A 382 -24.78 17.75 8.47
N LEU A 383 -24.12 17.28 9.53
CA LEU A 383 -24.04 15.90 9.93
C LEU A 383 -25.48 15.47 10.21
N GLN A 384 -26.23 15.13 9.17
CA GLN A 384 -27.30 14.17 9.33
C GLN A 384 -26.63 12.82 9.60
N THR A 385 -26.22 12.60 10.85
CA THR A 385 -25.82 11.31 11.35
C THR A 385 -27.06 10.44 11.46
N SER A 386 -27.56 9.92 10.35
CA SER A 386 -28.41 8.74 10.41
C SER A 386 -27.50 7.54 10.59
N SER A 387 -27.13 7.28 11.85
CA SER A 387 -26.30 6.12 12.18
C SER A 387 -27.11 4.85 12.09
N PHE A 388 -26.96 4.10 11.00
CA PHE A 388 -27.58 2.79 10.86
C PHE A 388 -26.65 1.70 11.42
N ARG A 389 -27.23 0.74 12.15
CA ARG A 389 -26.51 -0.40 12.74
C ARG A 389 -26.97 -1.66 12.00
N ALA A 390 -26.11 -2.29 11.21
CA ALA A 390 -26.43 -3.60 10.64
C ALA A 390 -26.40 -4.67 11.75
N ARG A 391 -27.53 -5.32 12.07
CA ARG A 391 -27.57 -6.44 13.04
C ARG A 391 -27.59 -7.79 12.33
N ARG A 392 -26.91 -8.78 12.96
CA ARG A 392 -26.87 -10.20 12.60
C ARG A 392 -28.27 -10.79 12.49
N THR A 393 -28.58 -11.37 11.33
CA THR A 393 -29.41 -12.59 11.26
C THR A 393 -28.84 -13.51 10.18
N TRP A 394 -28.77 -14.80 10.54
CA TRP A 394 -28.40 -16.00 9.77
C TRP A 394 -26.98 -16.56 9.92
N THR A 395 -27.00 -17.77 10.49
CA THR A 395 -25.99 -18.82 10.56
C THR A 395 -25.72 -19.42 9.18
N GLY A 396 -24.44 -19.73 8.92
CA GLY A 396 -24.06 -20.76 7.95
C GLY A 396 -23.88 -20.29 6.52
N ILE A 397 -22.85 -19.48 6.25
CA ILE A 397 -22.05 -19.63 5.04
C ILE A 397 -20.60 -19.54 5.48
N SER A 398 -19.97 -20.71 5.64
CA SER A 398 -18.52 -20.82 5.53
C SER A 398 -18.17 -20.32 4.13
N ALA A 399 -17.71 -19.07 4.01
CA ALA A 399 -16.87 -18.70 2.89
C ALA A 399 -15.52 -19.36 3.13
N ILE A 400 -15.46 -20.66 2.87
CA ILE A 400 -14.21 -21.33 2.53
C ILE A 400 -13.70 -20.54 1.32
N LEU A 401 -12.59 -19.82 1.51
CA LEU A 401 -11.76 -19.37 0.40
C LEU A 401 -11.15 -20.64 -0.23
N ASP A 402 -11.95 -21.37 -1.00
CA ASP A 402 -11.43 -22.32 -1.97
C ASP A 402 -11.23 -21.55 -3.27
N HIS A 403 -10.00 -21.07 -3.45
CA HIS A 403 -9.48 -20.69 -4.75
C HIS A 403 -8.32 -21.61 -5.09
N SER A 404 -8.60 -22.92 -5.11
CA SER A 404 -7.87 -23.82 -6.00
C SER A 404 -8.31 -23.56 -7.44
N GLU A 405 -7.30 -23.37 -8.29
CA GLU A 405 -7.35 -23.27 -9.75
C GLU A 405 -7.85 -21.96 -10.42
N ARG A 406 -6.83 -21.30 -11.02
CA ARG A 406 -6.88 -20.49 -12.25
C ARG A 406 -7.74 -19.22 -12.23
N HIS A 407 -7.31 -18.21 -11.46
CA HIS A 407 -7.23 -16.81 -11.90
C HIS A 407 -6.32 -16.06 -10.92
N GLY A 408 -5.48 -15.14 -11.41
CA GLY A 408 -4.40 -14.51 -10.64
C GLY A 408 -4.88 -13.69 -9.42
N PRO A 409 -3.97 -13.30 -8.51
CA PRO A 409 -4.34 -12.61 -7.28
C PRO A 409 -5.05 -11.30 -7.59
N ASN A 410 -6.27 -11.15 -7.08
CA ASN A 410 -7.06 -9.92 -7.12
C ASN A 410 -6.32 -8.84 -6.34
N HIS A 411 -5.61 -7.99 -7.07
CA HIS A 411 -5.08 -6.74 -6.56
C HIS A 411 -6.27 -5.81 -6.32
N PHE A 412 -6.39 -5.24 -5.11
CA PHE A 412 -7.22 -4.07 -4.91
C PHE A 412 -6.57 -2.92 -5.71
N ALA A 413 -6.97 -2.78 -6.97
CA ALA A 413 -6.64 -1.62 -7.76
C ALA A 413 -7.15 -0.38 -7.04
N VAL A 414 -6.27 0.61 -6.85
CA VAL A 414 -6.64 1.96 -6.41
C VAL A 414 -7.64 2.53 -7.43
N GLY A 415 -8.92 2.40 -7.12
CA GLY A 415 -10.01 2.86 -7.97
C GLY A 415 -10.11 4.38 -7.98
N ARG A 416 -9.57 5.02 -9.01
CA ARG A 416 -9.83 6.44 -9.32
C ARG A 416 -11.19 6.62 -10.00
N LYS A 417 -11.98 7.56 -9.49
CA LYS A 417 -12.66 8.60 -10.29
C LYS A 417 -12.69 9.89 -9.49
N GLY A 418 -11.55 10.59 -9.46
CA GLY A 418 -11.49 12.00 -9.12
C GLY A 418 -11.98 12.82 -10.32
N LEU A 419 -12.91 13.73 -10.03
CA LEU A 419 -13.54 14.69 -10.93
C LEU A 419 -12.53 15.37 -11.87
N GLN A 420 -12.68 15.22 -13.18
CA GLN A 420 -12.05 16.12 -14.13
C GLN A 420 -12.79 17.47 -14.06
N VAL A 421 -12.17 18.48 -13.45
CA VAL A 421 -12.61 19.86 -13.63
C VAL A 421 -12.17 20.30 -15.04
N LEU A 422 -13.04 20.05 -16.03
CA LEU A 422 -12.94 20.72 -17.33
C LEU A 422 -13.26 22.20 -17.11
N LYS A 423 -12.21 23.02 -17.00
CA LYS A 423 -12.33 24.48 -16.99
C LYS A 423 -12.69 24.95 -18.40
N ARG A 424 -13.98 24.89 -18.75
CA ARG A 424 -14.50 25.50 -19.98
C ARG A 424 -14.46 27.02 -19.82
N ARG A 425 -13.58 27.70 -20.56
CA ARG A 425 -13.66 29.16 -20.73
C ARG A 425 -14.94 29.47 -21.50
N SER A 426 -15.71 30.40 -20.96
CA SER A 426 -16.86 31.04 -21.59
C SER A 426 -16.45 31.67 -22.92
N HIS A 427 -17.11 31.28 -24.00
CA HIS A 427 -17.41 32.17 -25.11
C HIS A 427 -18.90 32.03 -25.42
N ASP A 428 -19.54 33.18 -25.42
CA ASP A 428 -20.95 33.44 -25.64
C ASP A 428 -21.28 33.30 -27.13
N SER A 429 -22.31 32.54 -27.46
CA SER A 429 -23.21 32.77 -28.61
C SER A 429 -24.24 31.64 -28.67
N GLY A 430 -25.51 32.01 -28.58
CA GLY A 430 -26.62 31.10 -28.39
C GLY A 430 -26.97 30.17 -29.54
N ARG A 431 -27.82 29.18 -29.20
CA ARG A 431 -28.97 28.61 -29.93
C ARG A 431 -29.25 27.24 -29.31
N GLY A 432 -30.46 27.08 -28.76
CA GLY A 432 -30.91 25.79 -28.23
C GLY A 432 -31.20 24.80 -29.35
N VAL A 433 -31.07 23.49 -29.07
CA VAL A 433 -31.80 22.43 -29.78
C VAL A 433 -32.06 21.26 -28.83
N ASP A 434 -33.32 20.86 -28.85
CA ASP A 434 -34.03 19.70 -28.32
C ASP A 434 -33.40 18.35 -28.74
N LEU A 435 -33.18 17.42 -27.81
CA LEU A 435 -32.70 16.06 -28.11
C LEU A 435 -33.81 15.03 -27.88
N ARG A 436 -34.53 14.71 -28.95
CA ARG A 436 -35.41 13.55 -29.05
C ARG A 436 -34.60 12.25 -29.10
N ARG A 437 -35.09 11.26 -28.34
CA ARG A 437 -34.78 9.83 -28.45
C ARG A 437 -34.80 9.35 -29.90
N ARG A 438 -33.78 8.58 -30.29
CA ARG A 438 -33.86 7.59 -31.36
C ARG A 438 -33.29 6.26 -30.87
N GLU A 439 -34.08 5.22 -31.01
CA GLU A 439 -33.72 3.82 -30.80
C GLU A 439 -33.13 3.20 -32.08
N GLY A 440 -32.25 2.20 -31.87
CA GLY A 440 -31.90 1.13 -32.82
C GLY A 440 -30.73 1.41 -33.78
N VAL A 441 -29.64 0.64 -33.72
CA VAL A 441 -29.44 -0.66 -34.39
C VAL A 441 -28.04 -1.22 -34.03
N ASP A 442 -27.98 -2.55 -33.97
CA ASP A 442 -26.89 -3.44 -33.56
C ASP A 442 -25.52 -3.22 -34.23
N GLY A 443 -24.46 -3.47 -33.44
CA GLY A 443 -23.10 -3.65 -33.89
C GLY A 443 -22.31 -4.48 -32.87
N HIS A 444 -21.97 -5.71 -33.26
CA HIS A 444 -21.11 -6.62 -32.51
C HIS A 444 -19.75 -5.97 -32.17
N ASP A 445 -19.45 -5.86 -30.88
CA ASP A 445 -18.08 -5.73 -30.35
C ASP A 445 -17.91 -6.75 -29.21
N GLY A 446 -17.04 -7.73 -29.45
CA GLY A 446 -16.62 -8.75 -28.50
C GLY A 446 -15.67 -8.19 -27.43
N THR A 447 -16.19 -7.35 -26.55
CA THR A 447 -15.49 -6.96 -25.32
C THR A 447 -15.71 -8.02 -24.22
N PRO A 448 -14.65 -8.55 -23.57
CA PRO A 448 -14.82 -9.43 -22.42
C PRO A 448 -15.45 -8.64 -21.28
N ARG A 449 -16.65 -9.02 -20.88
CA ARG A 449 -17.29 -8.50 -19.66
C ARG A 449 -16.53 -9.04 -18.45
N PHE A 450 -15.63 -8.22 -17.88
CA PHE A 450 -15.09 -8.49 -16.56
C PHE A 450 -16.23 -8.38 -15.54
N GLY A 451 -16.57 -9.51 -14.93
CA GLY A 451 -17.52 -9.58 -13.82
C GLY A 451 -16.97 -8.82 -12.62
N GLY A 452 -17.27 -7.52 -12.54
CA GLY A 452 -16.98 -6.73 -11.35
C GLY A 452 -17.79 -7.25 -10.17
N ALA A 453 -17.12 -7.70 -9.11
CA ALA A 453 -17.76 -8.08 -7.86
C ALA A 453 -18.63 -6.91 -7.35
N ARG A 454 -19.88 -7.19 -6.96
CA ARG A 454 -20.84 -6.20 -6.46
C ARG A 454 -21.11 -6.47 -4.98
N GLN A 455 -21.12 -5.42 -4.15
CA GLN A 455 -21.54 -5.52 -2.76
C GLN A 455 -22.97 -4.99 -2.60
N VAL A 456 -23.86 -5.85 -2.11
CA VAL A 456 -25.23 -5.47 -1.74
C VAL A 456 -25.24 -5.28 -0.23
N VAL A 457 -25.52 -4.05 0.22
CA VAL A 457 -25.64 -3.75 1.64
C VAL A 457 -27.13 -3.69 1.99
N ARG A 458 -27.53 -4.51 2.97
CA ARG A 458 -28.87 -4.45 3.56
C ARG A 458 -28.77 -3.73 4.90
N LEU A 459 -29.34 -2.53 4.95
CA LEU A 459 -29.54 -1.78 6.18
C LEU A 459 -30.76 -2.37 6.88
N VAL A 460 -30.72 -2.48 8.21
CA VAL A 460 -31.91 -2.81 9.00
C VAL A 460 -32.15 -1.59 9.88
N VAL A 461 -33.33 -0.99 9.72
CA VAL A 461 -33.77 0.21 10.45
C VAL A 461 -34.24 -0.18 11.84
#